data_AF-A0A2E6S8H1-F1
#
_entry.id   AF-A0A2E6S8H1-F1
#
_cell.length_a   1.000
_cell.length_b   1.000
_cell.length_c   1.000
_cell.angle_alpha   90.00
_cell.angle_beta   90.00
_cell.angle_gamma   90.00
#
_symmetry.space_group_name_H-M   'P 1'
#
loop_
_entity.id
_entity.type
_entity.pdbx_description
1 polymer ?
#
loop_
_entity_poly.entity_id
_entity_poly.type
_entity_poly.pdbx_seq_one_letter_code
_entity_poly.pdbx_strand_id
1 'polypeptide(L)'
;MELGKETYNSCIACHGDRGQGIPGGAGGPPLASSEWVVGPPENLIRIQLRGLRDDITVNGRQYVLGVDINPAGMVPQLQQTNEQIAAVLTYIRNSWGNRAPAISPGMVEKFRGEVGQPQLRVDELVAPVLPGGIDTEKDTGRSGSSSRPRRNGLRLKSILITLGVLIWCSLCAFPLIRQIKNRKH
;
A
#
# COMPACT_ATOMS: atom_id res chain seq x y z
N MET A 1 24.34 -16.41 -10.52
CA MET A 1 23.84 -16.20 -9.14
C MET A 1 24.78 -15.32 -8.31
N GLU A 2 26.11 -15.44 -8.45
CA GLU A 2 27.07 -14.65 -7.64
C GLU A 2 26.89 -13.13 -7.73
N LEU A 3 26.89 -12.56 -8.94
CA LEU A 3 26.67 -11.12 -9.15
C LEU A 3 25.36 -10.63 -8.50
N GLY A 4 24.30 -11.44 -8.56
CA GLY A 4 23.01 -11.09 -7.97
C GLY A 4 23.06 -11.07 -6.44
N LYS A 5 23.76 -12.02 -5.83
CA LYS A 5 24.00 -12.07 -4.39
C LYS A 5 24.87 -10.89 -3.94
N GLU A 6 25.92 -10.56 -4.67
CA GLU A 6 26.78 -9.41 -4.39
C GLU A 6 26.00 -8.09 -4.48
N THR A 7 25.22 -7.92 -5.55
CA THR A 7 24.38 -6.74 -5.76
C THR A 7 23.32 -6.60 -4.65
N TYR A 8 22.82 -7.71 -4.11
CA TYR A 8 21.84 -7.73 -3.02
C TYR A 8 22.35 -7.08 -1.72
N ASN A 9 23.68 -6.93 -1.54
CA ASN A 9 24.23 -6.23 -0.37
C ASN A 9 23.67 -4.81 -0.20
N SER A 10 23.33 -4.13 -1.30
CA SER A 10 22.66 -2.82 -1.28
C SER A 10 21.21 -2.85 -0.79
N CYS A 11 20.58 -4.01 -0.77
CA CYS A 11 19.18 -4.22 -0.40
C CYS A 11 18.99 -4.64 1.07
N ILE A 12 20.04 -5.20 1.70
CA ILE A 12 19.98 -5.83 3.02
C ILE A 12 19.50 -4.86 4.11
N ALA A 13 19.91 -3.60 4.05
CA ALA A 13 19.53 -2.61 5.06
C ALA A 13 18.01 -2.41 5.19
N CYS A 14 17.27 -2.62 4.09
CA CYS A 14 15.81 -2.45 4.06
C CYS A 14 15.05 -3.77 4.03
N HIS A 15 15.63 -4.83 3.43
CA HIS A 15 14.94 -6.11 3.23
C HIS A 15 15.49 -7.26 4.08
N GLY A 16 16.54 -7.02 4.87
CA GLY A 16 17.22 -8.06 5.66
C GLY A 16 18.17 -8.92 4.82
N ASP A 17 19.07 -9.62 5.51
CA ASP A 17 20.10 -10.50 4.90
C ASP A 17 19.48 -11.68 4.15
N ARG A 18 18.26 -12.07 4.52
CA ARG A 18 17.49 -13.18 3.96
C ARG A 18 16.16 -12.74 3.35
N GLY A 19 16.02 -11.46 3.00
CA GLY A 19 14.78 -10.95 2.40
C GLY A 19 13.57 -10.99 3.35
N GLN A 20 13.78 -11.16 4.66
CA GLN A 20 12.72 -11.29 5.66
C GLN A 20 12.03 -9.96 6.01
N GLY A 21 12.51 -8.84 5.47
CA GLY A 21 12.09 -7.49 5.85
C GLY A 21 12.66 -7.07 7.21
N ILE A 22 12.27 -5.88 7.66
CA ILE A 22 12.65 -5.38 8.99
C ILE A 22 11.51 -5.61 9.99
N PRO A 23 11.77 -6.23 11.16
CA PRO A 23 10.78 -6.33 12.23
C PRO A 23 10.21 -4.96 12.60
N GLY A 24 8.89 -4.88 12.77
CA GLY A 24 8.21 -3.61 13.04
C GLY A 24 8.14 -2.65 11.85
N GLY A 25 8.60 -3.03 10.66
CA GLY A 25 8.37 -2.27 9.42
C GLY A 25 9.33 -1.12 9.16
N ALA A 26 10.28 -0.75 10.02
CA ALA A 26 11.06 0.50 9.81
C ALA A 26 12.01 0.56 8.56
N GLY A 27 11.90 -0.35 7.59
CA GLY A 27 12.72 -0.39 6.37
C GLY A 27 11.86 -0.67 5.14
N GLY A 28 11.71 -1.96 4.81
CA GLY A 28 10.91 -2.42 3.68
C GLY A 28 10.23 -3.79 3.92
N PRO A 29 9.28 -4.16 3.05
CA PRO A 29 8.55 -5.43 3.16
C PRO A 29 9.46 -6.65 2.89
N PRO A 30 9.04 -7.86 3.29
CA PRO A 30 9.76 -9.08 2.97
C PRO A 30 9.77 -9.32 1.46
N LEU A 31 10.92 -9.73 0.95
CA LEU A 31 11.09 -10.31 -0.37
C LEU A 31 10.99 -11.84 -0.34
N ALA A 32 11.27 -12.46 0.81
CA ALA A 32 11.12 -13.89 1.01
C ALA A 32 9.65 -14.32 0.91
N SER A 33 9.40 -15.36 0.11
CA SER A 33 8.06 -15.89 -0.17
C SER A 33 7.03 -14.84 -0.60
N SER A 34 7.45 -13.74 -1.24
CA SER A 34 6.55 -12.63 -1.59
C SER A 34 5.82 -12.90 -2.91
N GLU A 35 4.50 -12.67 -2.90
CA GLU A 35 3.65 -12.72 -4.08
C GLU A 35 4.10 -11.75 -5.19
N TRP A 36 4.61 -10.58 -4.80
CA TRP A 36 5.13 -9.57 -5.73
C TRP A 36 6.44 -10.00 -6.37
N VAL A 37 7.26 -10.77 -5.63
CA VAL A 37 8.53 -11.28 -6.16
C VAL A 37 8.29 -12.36 -7.21
N VAL A 38 7.36 -13.28 -6.99
CA VAL A 38 7.08 -14.38 -7.95
C VAL A 38 6.13 -14.00 -9.08
N GLY A 39 5.43 -12.87 -8.95
CA GLY A 39 4.52 -12.31 -9.95
C GLY A 39 5.20 -11.79 -11.23
N PRO A 40 4.50 -10.94 -12.00
CA PRO A 40 5.01 -10.38 -13.25
C PRO A 40 6.38 -9.71 -13.08
N PRO A 41 7.41 -10.09 -13.87
CA PRO A 41 8.78 -9.60 -13.68
C PRO A 41 8.90 -8.09 -13.90
N GLU A 42 8.04 -7.51 -14.75
CA GLU A 42 7.98 -6.07 -15.01
C GLU A 42 7.74 -5.24 -13.76
N ASN A 43 6.99 -5.74 -12.77
CA ASN A 43 6.79 -5.02 -11.52
C ASN A 43 8.12 -4.78 -10.80
N LEU A 44 8.92 -5.83 -10.61
CA LEU A 44 10.21 -5.71 -9.93
C LEU A 44 11.19 -4.83 -10.71
N ILE A 45 11.21 -4.95 -12.05
CA ILE A 45 12.07 -4.12 -12.90
C ILE A 45 11.67 -2.65 -12.78
N ARG A 46 10.39 -2.34 -12.91
CA ARG A 46 9.89 -0.95 -12.83
C ARG A 46 10.08 -0.38 -11.43
N ILE A 47 9.84 -1.15 -10.37
CA ILE A 47 10.14 -0.75 -8.97
C ILE A 47 11.63 -0.45 -8.80
N GLN A 48 12.52 -1.26 -9.39
CA GLN A 48 13.96 -1.01 -9.32
C GLN A 48 14.36 0.29 -10.02
N LEU A 49 13.73 0.61 -11.15
CA LEU A 49 14.06 1.77 -11.98
C LEU A 49 13.41 3.09 -11.54
N ARG A 50 12.19 3.02 -11.01
CA ARG A 50 11.38 4.19 -10.62
C ARG A 50 11.19 4.34 -9.12
N GLY A 51 11.36 3.27 -8.35
CA GLY A 51 10.93 3.23 -6.96
C GLY A 51 9.43 2.99 -6.82
N LEU A 52 8.95 2.93 -5.58
CA LEU A 52 7.54 2.70 -5.22
C LEU A 52 7.18 3.59 -4.03
N ARG A 53 6.05 4.31 -4.12
CA ARG A 53 5.60 5.29 -3.12
C ARG A 53 4.09 5.14 -2.88
N ASP A 54 3.70 4.00 -2.31
CA ASP A 54 2.33 3.74 -1.88
C ASP A 54 2.34 2.69 -0.77
N ASP A 55 1.21 2.56 -0.07
CA ASP A 55 1.00 1.45 0.85
C ASP A 55 0.91 0.14 0.05
N ILE A 56 1.48 -0.94 0.58
CA ILE A 56 1.49 -2.23 -0.10
C ILE A 56 1.18 -3.37 0.86
N THR A 57 0.38 -4.33 0.38
CA THR A 57 0.18 -5.60 1.10
C THR A 57 1.17 -6.63 0.57
N VAL A 58 1.93 -7.24 1.47
CA VAL A 58 2.85 -8.34 1.16
C VAL A 58 2.62 -9.46 2.16
N ASN A 59 2.40 -10.67 1.68
CA ASN A 59 2.08 -11.85 2.50
C ASN A 59 0.90 -11.61 3.46
N GLY A 60 -0.13 -10.91 2.99
CA GLY A 60 -1.34 -10.60 3.77
C GLY A 60 -1.17 -9.53 4.87
N ARG A 61 0.05 -8.99 5.07
CA ARG A 61 0.29 -7.85 5.96
C ARG A 61 0.34 -6.56 5.15
N GLN A 62 -0.36 -5.53 5.62
CA GLN A 62 -0.24 -4.17 5.10
C GLN A 62 1.03 -3.50 5.62
N TYR A 63 1.76 -2.84 4.72
CA TYR A 63 2.92 -1.99 5.00
C TYR A 63 2.56 -0.56 4.63
N VAL A 64 2.54 0.32 5.63
CA VAL A 64 2.13 1.72 5.46
C VAL A 64 3.34 2.62 5.23
N LEU A 65 3.29 3.46 4.20
CA LEU A 65 4.35 4.39 3.84
C LEU A 65 4.63 5.40 4.96
N GLY A 66 5.90 5.53 5.35
CA GLY A 66 6.33 6.41 6.44
C GLY A 66 6.13 5.85 7.85
N VAL A 67 5.50 4.68 7.97
CA VAL A 67 5.34 3.94 9.23
C VAL A 67 6.10 2.62 9.17
N ASP A 68 5.70 1.73 8.25
CA ASP A 68 6.32 0.42 7.99
C ASP A 68 7.16 0.40 6.70
N ILE A 69 7.38 1.56 6.09
CA ILE A 69 8.27 1.74 4.97
C ILE A 69 8.97 3.08 5.16
N ASN A 70 10.21 3.21 4.70
CA ASN A 70 10.87 4.50 4.54
C ASN A 70 9.87 5.58 4.01
N PRO A 71 9.80 6.79 4.59
CA PRO A 71 8.93 7.87 4.11
C PRO A 71 9.15 8.27 2.64
N ALA A 72 10.33 8.01 2.09
CA ALA A 72 10.64 8.17 0.68
C ALA A 72 10.11 7.02 -0.20
N GLY A 73 9.60 5.96 0.40
CA GLY A 73 9.24 4.71 -0.27
C GLY A 73 10.47 3.89 -0.64
N MET A 74 10.31 3.01 -1.64
CA MET A 74 11.44 2.38 -2.30
C MET A 74 12.10 3.41 -3.22
N VAL A 75 13.38 3.68 -3.02
CA VAL A 75 14.14 4.62 -3.86
C VAL A 75 14.66 3.92 -5.13
N PRO A 76 14.60 4.57 -6.29
CA PRO A 76 15.10 3.98 -7.53
C PRO A 76 16.61 3.74 -7.50
N GLN A 77 17.05 2.60 -8.02
CA GLN A 77 18.44 2.14 -8.01
C GLN A 77 19.15 2.51 -9.32
N LEU A 78 19.24 3.82 -9.57
CA LEU A 78 19.70 4.39 -10.85
C LEU A 78 21.17 4.09 -11.19
N GLN A 79 21.98 3.80 -10.18
CA GLN A 79 23.41 3.50 -10.36
C GLN A 79 23.67 2.08 -10.88
N GLN A 80 22.66 1.19 -10.86
CA GLN A 80 22.83 -0.20 -11.26
C GLN A 80 22.68 -0.37 -12.78
N THR A 81 23.56 -1.16 -13.38
CA THR A 81 23.49 -1.54 -14.79
C THR A 81 22.35 -2.54 -15.05
N ASN A 82 22.01 -2.80 -16.32
CA ASN A 82 21.01 -3.80 -16.69
C ASN A 82 21.36 -5.19 -16.15
N GLU A 83 22.64 -5.53 -16.19
CA GLU A 83 23.20 -6.79 -15.72
C GLU A 83 23.04 -6.92 -14.21
N GLN A 84 23.36 -5.86 -13.46
CA GLN A 84 23.21 -5.84 -12.00
C GLN A 84 21.74 -5.96 -11.59
N ILE A 85 20.85 -5.18 -12.22
CA ILE A 85 19.40 -5.27 -11.96
C ILE A 85 18.87 -6.66 -12.29
N ALA A 86 19.18 -7.18 -13.47
CA ALA A 86 18.74 -8.51 -13.89
C ALA A 86 19.26 -9.60 -12.93
N ALA A 87 20.52 -9.51 -12.52
CA ALA A 87 21.14 -10.46 -11.62
C ALA A 87 20.53 -10.41 -10.21
N VAL A 88 20.34 -9.24 -9.61
CA VAL A 88 19.80 -9.11 -8.25
C VAL A 88 18.32 -9.54 -8.21
N LEU A 89 17.52 -9.15 -9.20
CA LEU A 89 16.13 -9.55 -9.25
C LEU A 89 15.99 -11.06 -9.53
N THR A 90 16.86 -11.65 -10.35
CA THR A 90 16.93 -13.11 -10.52
C THR A 90 17.30 -13.82 -9.23
N TYR A 91 18.27 -13.28 -8.49
CA TYR A 91 18.69 -13.81 -7.19
C TYR A 91 17.53 -13.79 -6.20
N ILE A 92 16.83 -12.67 -6.06
CA ILE A 92 15.65 -12.53 -5.20
C ILE A 92 14.53 -13.53 -5.60
N ARG A 93 14.24 -13.65 -6.89
CA ARG A 93 13.21 -14.55 -7.44
C ARG A 93 13.48 -16.05 -7.25
N ASN A 94 14.71 -16.42 -6.90
CA ASN A 94 15.13 -17.81 -6.71
C ASN A 94 15.74 -18.06 -5.32
N SER A 95 15.51 -17.15 -4.37
CA SER A 95 15.99 -17.25 -2.99
C SER A 95 14.83 -17.33 -2.00
N TRP A 96 15.09 -17.84 -0.80
CA TRP A 96 14.19 -17.76 0.36
C TRP A 96 12.75 -18.24 0.09
N GLY A 97 12.62 -19.37 -0.61
CA GLY A 97 11.32 -19.95 -0.94
C GLY A 97 10.70 -19.45 -2.25
N ASN A 98 11.23 -18.39 -2.85
CA ASN A 98 10.80 -17.91 -4.16
C ASN A 98 11.27 -18.86 -5.27
N ARG A 99 10.39 -19.10 -6.24
CA ARG A 99 10.66 -19.90 -7.45
C ARG A 99 9.99 -19.24 -8.64
N ALA A 100 10.74 -18.46 -9.41
CA ALA A 100 10.22 -17.81 -10.59
C ALA A 100 11.29 -17.67 -11.69
N PRO A 101 10.88 -17.54 -12.98
CA PRO A 101 11.81 -17.39 -14.08
C PRO A 101 12.79 -16.23 -13.87
N ALA A 102 14.02 -16.42 -14.35
CA ALA A 102 15.07 -15.40 -14.30
C ALA A 102 14.69 -14.16 -15.12
N ILE A 103 15.19 -13.01 -14.69
CA ILE A 103 15.11 -11.75 -15.44
C ILE A 103 16.41 -11.58 -16.23
N SER A 104 16.29 -11.24 -17.51
CA SER A 104 17.45 -11.00 -18.38
C SER A 104 17.75 -9.49 -18.48
N PRO A 105 19.00 -9.10 -18.80
CA PRO A 105 19.34 -7.69 -19.04
C PRO A 105 18.46 -7.06 -20.14
N GLY A 106 18.11 -7.83 -21.17
CA GLY A 106 17.22 -7.38 -22.24
C GLY A 106 15.77 -7.15 -21.80
N MET A 107 15.29 -7.79 -20.73
CA MET A 107 14.01 -7.42 -20.12
C MET A 107 14.11 -6.07 -19.41
N VAL A 108 15.22 -5.81 -18.71
CA VAL A 108 15.46 -4.53 -18.01
C VAL A 108 15.54 -3.39 -19.01
N GLU A 109 16.25 -3.59 -20.13
CA GLU A 109 16.42 -2.58 -21.18
C GLU A 109 15.09 -2.04 -21.71
N LYS A 110 14.07 -2.90 -21.86
CA LYS A 110 12.73 -2.48 -22.33
C LYS A 110 12.09 -1.39 -21.46
N PHE A 111 12.47 -1.32 -20.18
CA PHE A 111 11.94 -0.38 -19.21
C PHE A 111 12.90 0.76 -18.87
N ARG A 112 14.12 0.80 -19.45
CA ARG A 112 15.11 1.84 -19.14
C ARG A 112 14.65 3.25 -19.49
N GLY A 113 13.79 3.39 -20.49
CA GLY A 113 13.15 4.67 -20.82
C GLY A 113 12.25 5.23 -19.71
N GLU A 114 11.92 4.45 -18.69
CA GLU A 114 11.15 4.92 -17.53
C GLU A 114 12.02 5.61 -16.46
N VAL A 115 13.35 5.61 -16.58
CA VAL A 115 14.23 6.29 -15.61
C VAL A 115 13.94 7.79 -15.56
N GLY A 116 13.80 8.33 -14.34
CA GLY A 116 13.47 9.74 -14.10
C GLY A 116 11.98 10.05 -14.09
N GLN A 117 11.12 9.08 -14.42
CA GLN A 117 9.68 9.19 -14.20
C GLN A 117 9.36 9.19 -12.70
N PRO A 118 8.18 9.70 -12.29
CA PRO A 118 7.73 9.65 -10.90
C PRO A 118 7.73 8.24 -10.33
N GLN A 119 7.95 8.12 -9.02
CA GLN A 119 7.82 6.85 -8.29
C GLN A 119 6.47 6.19 -8.56
N LEU A 120 6.49 4.87 -8.66
CA LEU A 120 5.28 4.10 -8.93
C LEU A 120 4.30 4.17 -7.77
N ARG A 121 3.02 4.05 -8.11
CA ARG A 121 1.93 3.70 -7.20
C ARG A 121 1.55 2.23 -7.38
N VAL A 122 0.92 1.64 -6.37
CA VAL A 122 0.59 0.20 -6.42
C VAL A 122 -0.46 -0.11 -7.49
N ASP A 123 -1.34 0.85 -7.82
CA ASP A 123 -2.32 0.72 -8.91
C ASP A 123 -1.70 0.75 -10.33
N GLU A 124 -0.44 1.19 -10.47
CA GLU A 124 0.32 1.11 -11.73
C GLU A 124 1.04 -0.24 -11.91
N LEU A 125 0.99 -1.13 -10.91
CA LEU A 125 1.57 -2.47 -10.96
C LEU A 125 0.53 -3.49 -11.41
N VAL A 126 1.01 -4.59 -12.00
CA VAL A 126 0.15 -5.74 -12.30
C VAL A 126 0.01 -6.59 -11.04
N ALA A 127 -1.18 -6.63 -10.44
CA ALA A 127 -1.41 -7.38 -9.22
C ALA A 127 -1.03 -8.87 -9.38
N PRO A 128 -0.22 -9.44 -8.46
CA PRO A 128 0.13 -10.85 -8.50
C PRO A 128 -1.11 -11.71 -8.21
N VAL A 129 -1.20 -12.88 -8.85
CA VAL A 129 -2.27 -13.84 -8.56
C VAL A 129 -2.00 -14.44 -7.18
N LEU A 130 -2.82 -14.05 -6.20
CA LEU A 130 -2.75 -14.62 -4.86
C LEU A 130 -3.30 -16.06 -4.88
N PRO A 131 -2.58 -17.05 -4.32
CA PRO A 131 -3.15 -18.39 -4.16
C PRO A 131 -4.36 -18.31 -3.22
N GLY A 132 -5.56 -18.47 -3.79
CA GLY A 132 -6.84 -18.40 -3.07
C GLY A 132 -7.76 -17.22 -3.45
N GLY A 133 -7.38 -16.38 -4.41
CA GLY A 133 -8.26 -15.35 -4.96
C GLY A 133 -9.23 -15.94 -5.98
N ILE A 134 -10.52 -15.94 -5.65
CA ILE A 134 -11.62 -16.23 -6.58
C ILE A 134 -11.51 -15.30 -7.78
N ASP A 135 -11.48 -15.91 -8.95
CA ASP A 135 -11.73 -15.35 -10.26
C ASP A 135 -13.00 -14.49 -10.25
N THR A 136 -12.84 -13.19 -10.06
CA THR A 136 -13.88 -12.25 -10.51
C THR A 136 -13.70 -12.05 -12.00
N GLU A 137 -14.14 -13.07 -12.75
CA GLU A 137 -14.39 -12.94 -14.17
C GLU A 137 -15.37 -11.79 -14.38
N LYS A 138 -14.89 -10.80 -15.11
CA LYS A 138 -15.61 -9.58 -15.48
C LYS A 138 -16.70 -9.98 -16.48
N ASP A 139 -17.87 -10.36 -15.97
CA ASP A 139 -19.06 -10.65 -16.77
C ASP A 139 -19.44 -9.41 -17.61
N THR A 140 -19.08 -9.47 -18.88
CA THR A 140 -19.36 -8.46 -19.89
C THR A 140 -20.46 -8.97 -20.81
N GLY A 141 -21.67 -9.08 -20.24
CA GLY A 141 -22.92 -8.71 -20.89
C GLY A 141 -23.60 -9.77 -21.76
N ARG A 142 -24.93 -9.93 -21.56
CA ARG A 142 -25.96 -9.50 -22.53
C ARG A 142 -27.40 -9.77 -22.03
N SER A 143 -28.13 -8.66 -21.87
CA SER A 143 -29.54 -8.39 -22.25
C SER A 143 -30.69 -9.33 -21.84
N GLY A 144 -31.71 -8.74 -21.19
CA GLY A 144 -33.11 -8.94 -21.64
C GLY A 144 -34.22 -9.07 -20.59
N SER A 145 -34.81 -7.93 -20.20
CA SER A 145 -36.27 -7.69 -19.96
C SER A 145 -37.04 -8.46 -18.86
N SER A 146 -37.61 -7.73 -17.88
CA SER A 146 -39.08 -7.53 -17.77
C SER A 146 -39.52 -6.77 -16.49
N SER A 147 -40.25 -5.67 -16.72
CA SER A 147 -41.38 -5.11 -15.94
C SER A 147 -41.29 -4.77 -14.43
N ARG A 148 -41.42 -3.47 -14.17
CA ARG A 148 -41.72 -2.69 -12.93
C ARG A 148 -43.06 -3.10 -12.23
N PRO A 149 -43.34 -2.72 -10.96
CA PRO A 149 -43.55 -1.31 -10.60
C PRO A 149 -43.00 -0.80 -9.25
N ARG A 150 -42.79 0.52 -9.23
CA ARG A 150 -42.40 1.37 -8.11
C ARG A 150 -43.50 1.42 -7.05
N ARG A 151 -43.14 1.31 -5.77
CA ARG A 151 -43.97 1.78 -4.64
C ARG A 151 -43.36 3.06 -4.07
N ASN A 152 -44.14 4.13 -4.13
CA ASN A 152 -43.92 5.38 -3.42
C ASN A 152 -44.18 5.14 -1.92
N GLY A 153 -43.16 5.35 -1.09
CA GLY A 153 -43.28 5.46 0.36
C GLY A 153 -42.89 6.87 0.77
N LEU A 154 -43.87 7.77 0.80
CA LEU A 154 -43.72 9.13 1.29
C LEU A 154 -43.87 9.13 2.82
N ARG A 155 -43.04 9.96 3.46
CA ARG A 155 -43.18 10.57 4.80
C ARG A 155 -42.76 9.75 6.03
N LEU A 156 -42.00 10.49 6.86
CA LEU A 156 -42.19 10.72 8.30
C LEU A 156 -41.02 10.25 9.17
N LYS A 157 -40.05 11.15 9.38
CA LYS A 157 -39.52 11.59 10.71
C LYS A 157 -38.17 12.32 10.55
N SER A 158 -38.22 13.51 9.94
CA SER A 158 -37.18 14.54 10.08
C SER A 158 -37.64 15.56 11.12
N ILE A 159 -37.90 15.10 12.35
CA ILE A 159 -38.28 15.93 13.50
C ILE A 159 -37.77 15.19 14.73
N LEU A 160 -36.58 15.54 15.23
CA LEU A 160 -36.06 15.32 16.61
C LEU A 160 -34.54 15.67 16.71
N ILE A 161 -34.07 16.75 16.06
CA ILE A 161 -32.69 17.28 16.24
C ILE A 161 -32.70 18.81 16.44
N THR A 162 -33.76 19.37 17.04
CA THR A 162 -33.87 20.83 17.26
C THR A 162 -34.27 21.25 18.69
N LEU A 163 -34.27 20.33 19.65
CA LEU A 163 -34.57 20.64 21.07
C LEU A 163 -33.52 20.06 22.04
N GLY A 164 -32.24 20.09 21.67
CA GLY A 164 -31.12 19.68 22.54
C GLY A 164 -30.09 20.77 22.87
N VAL A 165 -30.17 21.94 22.21
CA VAL A 165 -29.10 22.96 22.24
C VAL A 165 -29.43 24.17 23.14
N LEU A 166 -30.63 24.24 23.74
CA LEU A 166 -31.05 25.38 24.56
C LEU A 166 -31.18 25.10 26.08
N ILE A 167 -30.75 23.94 26.57
CA ILE A 167 -30.81 23.60 28.01
C ILE A 167 -29.41 23.46 28.65
N TRP A 168 -28.31 23.45 27.88
CA TRP A 168 -26.95 23.41 28.46
C TRP A 168 -26.41 24.81 28.84
N CYS A 169 -26.96 25.90 28.30
CA CYS A 169 -26.38 27.24 28.52
C CYS A 169 -26.73 27.90 29.88
N SER A 170 -27.57 27.27 30.72
CA SER A 170 -28.03 27.86 31.99
C SER A 170 -27.33 27.33 33.25
N LEU A 171 -26.38 26.39 33.13
CA LEU A 171 -25.68 25.81 34.28
C LEU A 171 -24.30 26.46 34.60
N CYS A 172 -23.86 27.46 33.83
CA CYS A 172 -22.59 28.15 34.07
C CYS A 172 -22.72 29.50 34.82
N ALA A 173 -23.92 29.97 35.16
CA ALA A 173 -24.12 31.28 35.79
C ALA A 173 -24.42 31.25 37.29
N PHE A 174 -24.49 30.08 37.93
CA PHE A 174 -24.95 29.95 39.31
C PHE A 174 -23.90 30.13 40.45
N PRO A 175 -22.57 30.14 40.25
CA PRO A 175 -21.64 30.32 41.37
C PRO A 175 -21.09 31.75 41.60
N LEU A 176 -21.59 32.80 40.94
CA LEU A 176 -21.10 34.18 41.19
C LEU A 176 -21.91 34.98 42.23
N ILE A 177 -23.13 34.54 42.60
CA ILE A 177 -24.00 35.30 43.52
C ILE A 177 -23.68 35.02 45.00
N ARG A 178 -22.84 34.04 45.32
CA ARG A 178 -22.53 33.67 46.71
C ARG A 178 -21.38 34.46 47.35
N GLN A 179 -20.62 35.28 46.60
CA GLN A 179 -19.53 36.08 47.16
C GLN A 179 -19.88 37.52 47.55
N ILE A 180 -21.07 38.03 47.24
CA ILE A 180 -21.47 39.41 47.62
C ILE A 180 -22.11 39.45 49.02
N LYS A 181 -22.60 38.32 49.56
CA LYS A 181 -23.30 38.29 50.86
C LYS A 181 -22.39 38.20 52.11
N ASN A 182 -21.07 38.06 51.94
CA ASN A 182 -20.10 38.03 53.06
C ASN A 182 -19.38 39.36 53.32
N ARG A 183 -19.85 40.48 52.75
CA ARG A 183 -19.47 41.83 53.18
C ARG A 183 -20.70 42.55 53.75
N LYS A 184 -21.11 42.17 54.96
CA LYS A 184 -21.93 42.97 55.89
C LYS A 184 -22.20 42.10 57.12
N HIS A 185 -21.30 42.24 58.08
CA HIS A 185 -21.37 42.04 59.54
C HIS A 185 -20.07 41.44 60.04
#